data_AF-A0A933HPL8-F1
#
_entry.id   AF-A0A933HPL8-F1
#
_cell.length_a   1.000
_cell.length_b   1.000
_cell.length_c   1.000
_cell.angle_alpha   90.00
_cell.angle_beta   90.00
_cell.angle_gamma   90.00
#
_symmetry.space_group_name_H-M   'P 1'
#
loop_
_entity.id
_entity.type
_entity.pdbx_description
1 polymer ?
#
loop_
_entity_poly.entity_id
_entity_poly.type
_entity_poly.pdbx_seq_one_letter_code
_entity_poly.pdbx_strand_id
1 'polypeptide(L)'
;MSERKYKGKVMVGKVVSDKMQKTVVVVVETRRRHPLYGKIITVRRRFKAHNEDPKAKAGDTVKIVESRPLSREKRWRVAEIVRAGQVVEMIRETELESLLEKERAEKEARKAEERKRAAERLARLGGFESVEEMSGAENAASEFEQEYATDDSADKGDEG
;
A
#
# COMPACT_ATOMS: atom_id res chain seq x y z
N MET A 1 12.48 -23.39 19.34
CA MET A 1 11.07 -22.96 19.32
C MET A 1 10.24 -24.17 18.88
N SER A 2 9.52 -24.82 19.81
CA SER A 2 8.73 -26.01 19.48
C SER A 2 7.48 -25.64 18.68
N GLU A 3 7.24 -26.36 17.59
CA GLU A 3 6.07 -26.20 16.74
C GLU A 3 4.81 -26.61 17.53
N ARG A 4 3.90 -25.66 17.79
CA ARG A 4 2.62 -25.97 18.45
C ARG A 4 1.74 -26.75 17.48
N LYS A 5 1.80 -28.08 17.56
CA LYS A 5 0.97 -28.99 16.76
C LYS A 5 -0.47 -28.97 17.26
N TYR A 6 -1.40 -28.54 16.41
CA TYR A 6 -2.83 -28.60 16.72
C TYR A 6 -3.34 -30.05 16.64
N LYS A 7 -4.20 -30.45 17.59
CA LYS A 7 -4.95 -31.71 17.51
C LYS A 7 -6.20 -31.47 16.65
N GLY A 8 -6.33 -32.17 15.53
CA GLY A 8 -7.50 -32.10 14.64
C GLY A 8 -7.19 -31.53 13.26
N LYS A 9 -8.22 -31.40 12.41
CA LYS A 9 -8.06 -30.88 11.06
C LYS A 9 -7.77 -29.37 11.08
N VAL A 10 -6.78 -28.96 10.31
CA VAL A 10 -6.41 -27.55 10.12
C VAL A 10 -6.75 -27.15 8.70
N MET A 11 -7.39 -25.99 8.53
CA MET A 11 -7.74 -25.43 7.22
C MET A 11 -7.40 -23.95 7.19
N VAL A 12 -7.11 -23.42 6.00
CA VAL A 12 -6.87 -21.99 5.78
C VAL A 12 -7.98 -21.47 4.87
N GLY A 13 -8.51 -20.29 5.18
CA GLY A 13 -9.59 -19.69 4.40
C GLY A 13 -9.72 -18.19 4.63
N LYS A 14 -10.57 -17.56 3.83
CA LYS A 14 -10.83 -16.11 3.90
C LYS A 14 -12.06 -15.82 4.75
N VAL A 15 -11.98 -14.81 5.61
CA VAL A 15 -13.13 -14.33 6.39
C VAL A 15 -14.06 -13.54 5.48
N VAL A 16 -15.30 -13.98 5.37
CA VAL A 16 -16.34 -13.32 4.56
C VAL A 16 -17.23 -12.41 5.40
N SER A 17 -17.44 -12.75 6.67
CA SER A 17 -18.27 -11.94 7.57
C SER A 17 -17.83 -12.08 9.02
N ASP A 18 -17.79 -10.95 9.71
CA ASP A 18 -17.54 -10.81 11.15
C ASP A 18 -18.73 -10.18 11.90
N LYS A 19 -19.91 -10.09 11.26
CA LYS A 19 -21.09 -9.41 11.82
C LYS A 19 -21.67 -10.07 13.08
N MET A 20 -21.19 -11.27 13.43
CA MET A 20 -21.68 -12.05 14.55
C MET A 20 -20.77 -11.91 15.78
N GLN A 21 -21.36 -11.89 16.97
CA GLN A 21 -20.60 -11.84 18.22
C GLN A 21 -19.72 -13.10 18.40
N LYS A 22 -18.44 -12.87 18.71
CA LYS A 22 -17.41 -13.89 18.96
C LYS A 22 -17.29 -14.97 17.86
N THR A 23 -17.79 -14.70 16.66
CA THR A 23 -17.95 -15.70 15.59
C THR A 23 -17.65 -15.08 14.24
N VAL A 24 -16.83 -15.76 13.45
CA VAL A 24 -16.55 -15.34 12.07
C VAL A 24 -16.94 -16.44 11.09
N VAL A 25 -17.39 -16.03 9.90
CA VAL A 25 -17.71 -16.95 8.80
C VAL A 25 -16.52 -17.00 7.86
N VAL A 26 -15.89 -18.17 7.77
CA VAL A 26 -14.70 -18.42 6.94
C VAL A 26 -15.10 -19.26 5.74
N VAL A 27 -14.70 -18.84 4.54
CA VAL A 27 -14.77 -19.67 3.34
C VAL A 27 -13.44 -20.36 3.13
N VAL A 28 -13.49 -21.70 3.06
CA VAL A 28 -12.36 -22.53 2.67
C VAL A 28 -12.63 -23.06 1.27
N GLU A 29 -11.64 -22.91 0.41
CA GLU A 29 -11.65 -23.41 -0.96
C GLU A 29 -10.80 -24.67 -1.05
N THR A 30 -11.31 -25.70 -1.73
CA THR A 30 -10.58 -26.93 -1.97
C THR A 30 -10.77 -27.35 -3.41
N ARG A 31 -9.67 -27.64 -4.11
CA ARG A 31 -9.71 -28.17 -5.47
C ARG A 31 -9.86 -29.68 -5.40
N ARG A 32 -10.88 -30.22 -6.08
CA ARG A 32 -11.11 -31.67 -6.20
C ARG A 32 -11.38 -32.03 -7.65
N ARG A 33 -11.01 -33.23 -8.07
CA ARG A 33 -11.42 -33.75 -9.38
C ARG A 33 -12.87 -34.23 -9.32
N HIS A 34 -13.64 -33.93 -10.36
CA HIS A 34 -14.97 -34.53 -10.51
C HIS A 34 -14.82 -36.05 -10.70
N PRO A 35 -15.59 -36.90 -9.99
CA PRO A 35 -15.36 -38.35 -9.97
C PRO A 35 -15.51 -39.01 -11.34
N LEU A 36 -16.50 -38.59 -12.15
CA LEU A 36 -16.74 -39.15 -13.48
C LEU A 36 -15.85 -38.52 -14.57
N TYR A 37 -15.88 -37.19 -14.71
CA TYR A 37 -15.23 -36.49 -15.83
C TYR A 37 -13.78 -36.04 -15.58
N GLY A 38 -13.23 -36.19 -14.38
CA GLY A 38 -11.85 -35.81 -14.07
C GLY A 38 -11.52 -34.31 -14.05
N LYS A 39 -12.44 -33.42 -14.47
CA LYS A 39 -12.27 -31.96 -14.43
C LYS A 39 -11.97 -31.48 -13.01
N ILE A 40 -10.92 -30.68 -12.84
CA ILE A 40 -10.57 -30.06 -11.55
C ILE A 40 -11.57 -28.93 -11.28
N ILE A 41 -12.37 -29.09 -10.23
CA ILE A 41 -13.35 -28.10 -9.77
C ILE A 41 -12.93 -27.54 -8.41
N THR A 42 -13.16 -26.25 -8.21
CA THR A 42 -12.98 -25.59 -6.91
C THR A 42 -14.29 -25.63 -6.14
N VAL A 43 -14.26 -26.20 -4.93
CA VAL A 43 -15.41 -26.26 -4.04
C VAL A 43 -15.16 -25.38 -2.82
N ARG A 44 -16.11 -24.48 -2.59
CA ARG A 44 -16.13 -23.56 -1.46
C ARG A 44 -17.06 -24.09 -0.37
N ARG A 45 -16.59 -24.10 0.88
CA ARG A 45 -17.40 -24.43 2.06
C ARG A 45 -17.26 -23.32 3.09
N ARG A 46 -18.38 -22.97 3.73
CA ARG A 46 -18.44 -21.97 4.80
C ARG A 46 -18.37 -22.66 6.15
N PHE A 47 -17.56 -22.12 7.05
CA PHE A 47 -17.39 -22.60 8.41
C PHE A 47 -17.61 -21.47 9.41
N LYS A 48 -18.34 -21.75 10.49
CA LYS A 48 -18.49 -20.82 11.62
C LYS A 48 -17.38 -21.09 12.62
N ALA A 49 -16.46 -20.14 12.76
CA ALA A 49 -15.30 -20.25 13.64
C ALA A 49 -15.45 -19.36 14.89
N HIS A 50 -14.97 -19.85 16.02
CA HIS A 50 -14.88 -19.12 17.28
C HIS A 50 -13.71 -18.15 17.29
N ASN A 51 -13.99 -16.91 17.68
CA ASN A 51 -13.05 -15.80 17.76
C ASN A 51 -13.31 -15.10 19.11
N GLU A 52 -12.46 -15.32 20.11
CA GLU A 52 -12.66 -14.82 21.49
C GLU A 52 -12.35 -13.33 21.58
N ASP A 53 -11.13 -12.95 21.23
CA ASP A 53 -10.75 -11.56 20.98
C ASP A 53 -11.02 -11.31 19.50
N PRO A 54 -11.85 -10.34 19.09
CA PRO A 54 -12.20 -10.06 17.69
C PRO A 54 -11.00 -9.55 16.87
N LYS A 55 -9.98 -10.39 16.71
CA LYS A 55 -8.70 -10.12 16.04
C LYS A 55 -8.85 -10.28 14.53
N ALA A 56 -9.58 -11.32 14.10
CA ALA A 56 -9.89 -11.55 12.70
C ALA A 56 -11.09 -10.71 12.23
N LYS A 57 -10.88 -9.91 11.20
CA LYS A 57 -11.88 -9.06 10.54
C LYS A 57 -12.26 -9.62 9.17
N ALA A 58 -13.35 -9.11 8.60
CA ALA A 58 -13.71 -9.42 7.21
C ALA A 58 -12.56 -9.06 6.24
N GLY A 59 -12.25 -9.96 5.31
CA GLY A 59 -11.15 -9.81 4.35
C GLY A 59 -9.85 -10.50 4.74
N ASP A 60 -9.66 -10.86 6.00
CA ASP A 60 -8.46 -11.55 6.48
C ASP A 60 -8.38 -12.99 5.98
N THR A 61 -7.15 -13.50 5.83
CA THR A 61 -6.87 -14.93 5.63
C THR A 61 -6.48 -15.54 6.96
N VAL A 62 -7.26 -16.53 7.41
CA VAL A 62 -7.15 -17.12 8.74
C VAL A 62 -6.95 -18.63 8.67
N LYS A 63 -6.18 -19.15 9.63
CA LYS A 63 -6.00 -20.56 9.89
C LYS A 63 -7.04 -20.97 10.95
N ILE A 64 -7.94 -21.88 10.58
CA ILE A 64 -8.96 -22.45 11.44
C ILE A 64 -8.61 -23.89 11.82
N VAL A 65 -8.96 -24.26 13.04
CA VAL A 65 -8.72 -25.58 13.61
C VAL A 65 -10.03 -26.13 14.13
N GLU A 66 -10.23 -27.43 13.95
CA GLU A 66 -11.36 -28.15 14.51
C GLU A 66 -11.36 -28.06 16.04
N SER A 67 -12.54 -27.91 16.63
CA SER A 67 -12.71 -27.80 18.08
C SER A 67 -13.87 -28.66 18.56
N ARG A 68 -14.00 -28.77 19.88
CA ARG A 68 -15.27 -29.23 20.46
C ARG A 68 -16.43 -28.37 19.93
N PRO A 69 -17.65 -28.93 19.83
CA PRO A 69 -18.82 -28.14 19.49
C PRO A 69 -19.04 -27.06 20.56
N LEU A 70 -19.03 -25.80 20.12
CA LEU A 70 -19.33 -24.63 20.97
C LEU A 70 -20.78 -24.17 20.78
N SER A 71 -21.40 -24.58 19.68
CA SER A 71 -22.81 -24.38 19.35
C SER A 71 -23.22 -25.42 18.29
N ARG A 72 -24.46 -25.36 17.79
CA ARG A 72 -25.01 -26.28 16.78
C ARG A 72 -24.11 -26.39 15.53
N GLU A 73 -23.64 -25.24 15.04
CA GLU A 73 -22.86 -25.14 13.80
C GLU A 73 -21.39 -24.73 14.02
N LYS A 74 -21.05 -24.26 15.22
CA LYS A 74 -19.74 -23.69 15.53
C LYS A 74 -18.82 -24.76 16.13
N ARG A 75 -18.03 -25.38 15.25
CA ARG A 75 -17.10 -26.50 15.56
C ARG A 75 -15.65 -26.20 15.18
N TRP A 76 -15.36 -24.93 14.88
CA TRP A 76 -14.05 -24.46 14.45
C TRP A 76 -13.63 -23.31 15.36
N ARG A 77 -12.33 -23.14 15.58
CA ARG A 77 -11.74 -21.98 16.23
C ARG A 77 -10.70 -21.33 15.31
N VAL A 78 -10.57 -20.01 15.41
CA VAL A 78 -9.47 -19.29 14.78
C VAL A 78 -8.20 -19.55 15.60
N ALA A 79 -7.14 -20.01 14.94
CA ALA A 79 -5.86 -20.29 15.57
C ALA A 79 -4.86 -19.17 15.31
N GLU A 80 -4.78 -18.70 14.07
CA GLU A 80 -3.78 -17.74 13.61
C GLU A 80 -4.33 -16.94 12.42
N ILE A 81 -3.94 -15.67 12.34
CA ILE A 81 -4.19 -14.81 11.16
C ILE A 81 -2.95 -14.92 10.28
N VAL A 82 -3.10 -15.47 9.08
CA VAL A 82 -1.99 -15.69 8.13
C VAL A 82 -1.69 -14.42 7.35
N ARG A 83 -2.75 -13.69 6.95
CA ARG A 83 -2.62 -12.41 6.24
C ARG A 83 -3.75 -11.48 6.65
N ALA A 84 -3.41 -10.29 7.12
CA ALA A 84 -4.38 -9.22 7.35
C ALA A 84 -4.86 -8.67 6.00
N GLY A 85 -6.15 -8.35 5.88
CA GLY A 85 -6.76 -7.85 4.65
C GLY A 85 -6.07 -6.59 4.11
N GLN A 86 -5.92 -6.52 2.79
CA GLN A 86 -5.20 -5.48 2.02
C GLN A 86 -5.62 -4.03 2.28
N VAL A 87 -6.70 -3.78 3.03
CA VAL A 87 -7.12 -2.43 3.43
C VAL A 87 -6.08 -1.76 4.34
N VAL A 88 -5.34 -2.53 5.13
CA VAL A 88 -4.29 -1.97 6.01
C VAL A 88 -3.09 -1.45 5.21
N GLU A 89 -2.78 -2.03 4.05
CA GLU A 89 -1.69 -1.54 3.19
C GLU A 89 -2.06 -0.19 2.57
N MET A 90 -3.29 -0.04 2.07
CA MET A 90 -3.77 1.22 1.48
C MET A 90 -3.83 2.38 2.50
N ILE A 91 -4.28 2.15 3.73
CA ILE A 91 -4.33 3.21 4.74
C ILE A 91 -2.92 3.69 5.12
N ARG A 92 -1.96 2.77 5.23
CA ARG A 92 -0.56 3.11 5.56
C ARG A 92 0.09 3.97 4.49
N GLU A 93 -0.19 3.69 3.23
CA GLU A 93 0.31 4.48 2.10
C GLU A 93 -0.22 5.92 2.17
N THR A 94 -1.53 6.09 2.40
CA THR A 94 -2.13 7.43 2.52
C THR A 94 -1.66 8.21 3.75
N GLU A 95 -1.43 7.54 4.89
CA GLU A 95 -0.93 8.19 6.10
C GLU A 95 0.52 8.68 5.91
N LEU A 96 1.37 7.86 5.25
CA LEU A 96 2.76 8.21 4.93
C LEU A 96 2.85 9.41 3.96
N GLU A 97 2.01 9.44 2.94
CA GLU A 97 1.95 10.57 1.99
C GLU A 97 1.59 11.88 2.71
N SER A 98 0.59 11.82 3.60
CA SER A 98 0.15 12.99 4.38
C SER A 98 1.23 13.53 5.34
N LEU A 99 2.11 12.66 5.85
CA LEU A 99 3.21 13.05 6.73
C LEU A 99 4.37 13.65 5.94
N LEU A 100 4.69 13.09 4.78
CA LEU A 100 5.71 13.63 3.88
C LEU A 100 5.31 15.00 3.33
N GLU A 101 4.03 15.22 3.04
CA GLU A 101 3.52 16.54 2.63
C GLU A 101 3.63 17.59 3.75
N LYS A 102 3.34 17.21 5.00
CA LYS A 102 3.53 18.10 6.15
C LYS A 102 4.99 18.49 6.35
N GLU A 103 5.92 17.53 6.27
CA GLU A 103 7.35 17.82 6.37
C GLU A 103 7.87 18.70 5.22
N ARG A 104 7.38 18.49 4.00
CA ARG A 104 7.73 19.33 2.84
C ARG A 104 7.25 20.77 3.03
N ALA A 105 6.01 20.95 3.49
CA ALA A 105 5.44 22.27 3.78
C ALA A 105 6.21 23.00 4.90
N GLU A 106 6.59 22.30 5.97
CA GLU A 106 7.42 22.86 7.05
C GLU A 106 8.82 23.28 6.55
N LYS A 107 9.44 22.47 5.69
CA LYS A 107 10.74 22.79 5.07
C LYS A 107 10.65 23.99 4.13
N GLU A 108 9.59 24.09 3.34
CA GLU A 108 9.35 25.23 2.46
C GLU A 108 9.09 26.51 3.25
N ALA A 109 8.31 26.44 4.34
CA ALA A 109 8.07 27.57 5.23
C ALA A 109 9.38 28.07 5.88
N ARG A 110 10.23 27.15 6.35
CA ARG A 110 11.55 27.49 6.90
C ARG A 110 12.47 28.14 5.86
N LYS A 111 12.45 27.62 4.63
CA LYS A 111 13.23 28.17 3.51
C LYS A 111 12.72 29.55 3.08
N ALA A 112 11.41 29.77 3.14
CA ALA A 112 10.79 31.06 2.86
C ALA A 112 11.14 32.10 3.94
N GLU A 113 11.16 31.70 5.21
CA GLU A 113 11.59 32.56 6.32
C GLU A 113 13.07 32.94 6.21
N GLU A 114 13.95 31.98 5.88
CA GLU A 114 15.36 32.24 5.60
C GLU A 114 15.56 33.18 4.40
N ARG A 115 14.81 32.98 3.31
CA ARG A 115 14.84 33.89 2.14
C ARG A 115 14.39 35.29 2.51
N LYS A 116 13.33 35.42 3.32
CA LYS A 116 12.81 36.71 3.77
C LYS A 116 13.79 37.43 4.70
N ARG A 117 14.42 36.68 5.61
CA ARG A 117 15.44 37.18 6.53
C ARG A 117 16.75 37.53 5.82
N ALA A 118 17.13 36.79 4.78
CA ALA A 118 18.25 37.10 3.91
C ALA A 118 17.99 38.36 3.09
N ALA A 119 16.79 38.50 2.51
CA ALA A 119 16.37 39.70 1.78
C ALA A 119 16.32 40.95 2.69
N GLU A 120 15.79 40.81 3.91
CA GLU A 120 15.77 41.87 4.91
C GLU A 120 17.20 42.26 5.35
N ARG A 121 18.08 41.28 5.54
CA ARG A 121 19.51 41.51 5.85
C ARG A 121 20.24 42.23 4.71
N LEU A 122 19.91 41.91 3.47
CA LEU A 122 20.47 42.54 2.26
C LEU A 122 19.95 43.98 2.09
N ALA A 123 18.67 44.23 2.40
CA ALA A 123 18.08 45.56 2.42
C ALA A 123 18.64 46.45 3.55
N ARG A 124 18.92 45.87 4.72
CA ARG A 124 19.47 46.58 5.89
C ARG A 124 20.96 46.91 5.76
N LEU A 125 21.69 46.16 4.93
CA LEU A 125 23.08 46.45 4.60
C LEU A 125 23.24 47.56 3.55
N GLY A 126 22.14 48.04 2.96
CA GLY A 126 22.06 49.31 2.23
C GLY A 126 23.31 49.68 1.43
N GLY A 127 23.57 49.00 0.32
CA GLY A 127 24.48 49.52 -0.70
C GLY A 127 25.19 48.47 -1.53
N PHE A 128 24.74 48.32 -2.77
CA PHE A 128 25.71 48.30 -3.87
C PHE A 128 25.36 49.46 -4.80
N GLU A 129 26.26 50.43 -4.85
CA GLU A 129 26.35 51.42 -5.93
C GLU A 129 26.45 50.69 -7.28
N SER A 130 25.68 51.17 -8.26
CA SER A 130 25.77 50.95 -9.71
C SER A 130 26.73 49.86 -10.22
N VAL A 131 26.15 48.81 -10.80
CA VAL A 131 26.65 48.26 -12.07
C VAL A 131 25.46 48.22 -13.04
N GLU A 132 25.14 49.39 -13.61
CA GLU A 132 24.74 49.41 -15.02
C GLU A 132 26.00 49.11 -15.81
N GLU A 133 26.28 47.83 -16.04
CA GLU A 133 27.13 47.28 -17.12
C GLU A 133 27.36 45.80 -16.82
N MET A 134 26.40 44.97 -17.22
CA MET A 134 26.62 43.72 -17.96
C MET A 134 25.25 43.18 -18.35
N SER A 135 24.60 43.94 -19.23
CA SER A 135 23.48 43.55 -20.08
C SER A 135 23.89 42.47 -21.12
N GLY A 136 24.68 41.47 -20.74
CA GLY A 136 25.23 40.53 -21.72
C GLY A 136 25.82 39.27 -21.10
N ALA A 137 24.99 38.42 -20.50
CA ALA A 137 25.41 37.04 -20.20
C ALA A 137 24.25 36.04 -20.00
N GLU A 138 23.00 36.46 -19.80
CA GLU A 138 21.90 35.51 -19.55
C GLU A 138 21.09 35.14 -20.80
N ASN A 139 21.30 35.82 -21.93
CA ASN A 139 20.81 35.36 -23.24
C ASN A 139 21.63 34.20 -23.84
N ALA A 140 22.64 33.68 -23.15
CA ALA A 140 23.40 32.52 -23.60
C ALA A 140 22.82 31.16 -23.17
N ALA A 141 21.82 31.15 -22.27
CA ALA A 141 21.21 29.90 -21.77
C ALA A 141 19.86 29.57 -22.44
N SER A 142 19.27 30.50 -23.19
CA SER A 142 18.00 30.29 -23.92
C SER A 142 18.19 29.96 -25.40
N GLU A 143 19.38 30.16 -25.98
CA GLU A 143 19.71 29.72 -27.35
C GLU A 143 20.20 28.25 -27.41
N PHE A 144 20.73 27.69 -26.31
CA PHE A 144 21.30 26.34 -26.34
C PHE A 144 20.26 25.20 -26.26
N GLU A 145 19.05 25.46 -25.76
CA GLU A 145 17.97 24.45 -25.74
C GLU A 145 17.06 24.48 -26.98
N GLN A 146 17.19 25.47 -27.87
CA GLN A 146 16.49 25.46 -29.16
C GLN A 146 17.26 24.75 -30.27
N GLU A 147 18.56 24.49 -30.11
CA GLU A 147 19.38 23.79 -31.11
C GLU A 147 19.28 22.25 -31.00
N TYR A 148 18.84 21.70 -29.87
CA TYR A 148 18.66 20.24 -29.69
C TYR A 148 17.20 19.77 -29.76
N ALA A 149 16.27 20.64 -30.13
CA ALA A 149 14.86 20.28 -30.36
C ALA A 149 14.57 19.76 -31.79
N THR A 150 15.60 19.58 -32.62
CA THR A 150 15.47 19.03 -33.98
C THR A 150 16.62 18.08 -34.30
N ASP A 151 16.62 16.88 -33.71
CA ASP A 151 17.28 15.71 -34.34
C ASP A 151 16.85 14.38 -33.70
N ASP A 152 15.54 14.16 -33.52
CA ASP A 152 15.00 12.81 -33.31
C ASP A 152 13.79 12.52 -34.23
N SER A 153 13.94 12.95 -35.49
CA SER A 153 13.04 12.56 -36.58
C SER A 153 13.84 11.95 -37.73
N ALA A 154 14.32 10.71 -37.57
CA ALA A 154 14.39 9.72 -38.65
C ALA A 154 15.07 8.42 -38.18
N ASP A 155 14.27 7.43 -37.76
CA ASP A 155 14.52 6.06 -38.20
C ASP A 155 13.19 5.31 -38.36
N LYS A 156 12.58 5.49 -39.54
CA LYS A 156 11.66 4.52 -40.14
C LYS A 156 12.34 3.99 -41.40
N GLY A 157 13.21 2.99 -41.24
CA GLY A 157 13.35 1.90 -42.20
C GLY A 157 12.70 0.65 -41.59
N ASP A 158 12.14 -0.30 -42.31
CA ASP A 158 12.04 -0.56 -43.74
C ASP A 158 10.99 -1.69 -43.83
N GLU A 159 9.85 -1.46 -44.47
CA GLU A 159 8.90 -2.53 -44.81
C GLU A 159 9.09 -2.87 -46.30
N GLY A 160 9.78 -3.99 -46.53
CA GLY A 160 9.82 -4.75 -47.77
C GLY A 160 9.55 -6.22 -47.48
#